data_AF-A0A2G2DW87-F1
#
_entry.id   AF-A0A2G2DW87-F1
#
_cell.length_a   1.000
_cell.length_b   1.000
_cell.length_c   1.000
_cell.angle_alpha   90.00
_cell.angle_beta   90.00
_cell.angle_gamma   90.00
#
_symmetry.space_group_name_H-M   'P 1'
#
loop_
_entity.id
_entity.type
_entity.pdbx_description
1 polymer ?
#
loop_
_entity_poly.entity_id
_entity_poly.type
_entity_poly.pdbx_seq_one_letter_code
_entity_poly.pdbx_strand_id
1 'polypeptide(L)' 'MTPLSATNKKEISAHSVSDEAILKISKEIVVKFIEIGKITPAGFDLNFRNIYTTIANTVRNK' A
#
# COMPACT_ATOMS: atom_id res chain seq x y z
N MET A 1 31.28 -35.00 9.51
CA MET A 1 31.30 -33.58 9.12
C MET A 1 30.29 -33.40 8.00
N THR A 2 29.05 -33.09 8.35
CA THR A 2 28.01 -32.75 7.37
C THR A 2 28.04 -31.24 7.14
N PRO A 3 28.02 -30.75 5.89
CA PRO A 3 27.86 -29.33 5.64
C PRO A 3 26.42 -28.94 6.04
N LEU A 4 26.31 -27.97 6.95
CA LEU A 4 25.05 -27.31 7.28
C LEU A 4 24.45 -26.78 5.98
N SER A 5 23.34 -27.40 5.58
CA SER A 5 22.51 -27.01 4.45
C SER A 5 22.29 -25.51 4.49
N ALA A 6 22.69 -24.85 3.41
CA ALA A 6 22.46 -23.45 3.13
C ALA A 6 21.06 -23.06 3.58
N THR A 7 21.00 -22.20 4.60
CA THR A 7 19.77 -21.64 5.11
C THR A 7 19.07 -20.94 3.96
N ASN A 8 17.93 -21.51 3.58
CA ASN A 8 17.11 -21.07 2.47
C ASN A 8 16.60 -19.65 2.75
N LYS A 9 17.38 -18.63 2.34
CA LYS A 9 17.05 -17.19 2.37
C LYS A 9 15.86 -16.84 1.46
N LYS A 10 15.07 -17.82 1.01
CA LYS A 10 13.89 -17.66 0.17
C LYS A 10 12.57 -17.85 0.92
N GLU A 11 12.59 -18.35 2.17
CA GLU A 11 11.36 -18.57 2.95
C GLU A 11 10.93 -17.39 3.84
N ILE A 12 11.73 -16.32 3.91
CA ILE A 12 11.35 -15.05 4.54
C ILE A 12 11.11 -13.96 3.47
N SER A 13 10.47 -14.30 2.35
CA SER A 13 9.83 -13.24 1.54
C SER A 13 8.47 -12.96 2.14
N ALA A 14 8.47 -12.07 3.13
CA ALA A 14 7.28 -11.44 3.69
C ALA A 14 6.25 -11.17 2.58
N HIS A 15 4.97 -11.45 2.84
CA HIS A 15 3.89 -11.08 1.93
C HIS A 15 3.97 -9.57 1.64
N SER A 16 4.58 -9.21 0.52
CA SER A 16 4.70 -7.82 0.09
C SER A 16 3.31 -7.33 -0.28
N VAL A 17 2.90 -6.19 0.26
CA VAL A 17 1.65 -5.54 -0.15
C VAL A 17 1.71 -5.27 -1.65
N SER A 18 0.73 -5.79 -2.40
CA SER A 18 0.70 -5.61 -3.86
C SER A 18 0.30 -4.20 -4.24
N ASP A 19 0.74 -3.74 -5.42
CA ASP A 19 0.34 -2.45 -5.97
C ASP A 19 -1.18 -2.34 -6.13
N GLU A 20 -1.85 -3.45 -6.44
CA GLU A 20 -3.31 -3.53 -6.53
C GLU A 20 -3.98 -3.34 -5.17
N ALA A 21 -3.41 -3.88 -4.09
CA ALA A 21 -3.93 -3.66 -2.74
C ALA A 21 -3.84 -2.17 -2.35
N ILE A 22 -2.70 -1.53 -2.65
CA ILE A 22 -2.50 -0.09 -2.42
C ILE A 22 -3.51 0.74 -3.24
N LEU A 23 -3.74 0.36 -4.50
CA LEU A 23 -4.70 1.05 -5.36
C LEU A 23 -6.13 0.92 -4.85
N LYS A 24 -6.55 -0.29 -4.45
CA LYS A 24 -7.91 -0.55 -3.94
C LYS A 24 -8.17 0.24 -2.66
N ILE A 25 -7.27 0.16 -1.68
CA ILE A 25 -7.48 0.84 -0.40
C ILE A 25 -7.44 2.37 -0.55
N SER A 26 -6.58 2.90 -1.42
CA SER A 26 -6.52 4.34 -1.69
C SER A 26 -7.82 4.86 -2.30
N LYS A 27 -8.43 4.10 -3.22
CA LYS A 27 -9.73 4.43 -3.80
C LYS A 27 -10.83 4.40 -2.74
N GLU A 28 -10.85 3.37 -1.89
CA GLU A 28 -11.86 3.22 -0.84
C GLU A 28 -11.81 4.38 0.16
N ILE A 29 -10.62 4.76 0.63
CA ILE A 29 -10.45 5.88 1.57
C ILE A 29 -10.95 7.19 0.96
N VAL A 30 -10.54 7.52 -0.28
CA VAL A 30 -10.92 8.80 -0.89
C VAL A 30 -12.43 8.87 -1.17
N VAL A 31 -13.03 7.77 -1.63
CA VAL A 31 -14.49 7.68 -1.84
C VAL A 31 -15.22 7.82 -0.51
N LYS A 32 -14.74 7.16 0.56
CA LYS A 32 -15.33 7.30 1.90
C LYS A 32 -15.32 8.75 2.38
N PHE A 33 -14.21 9.46 2.20
CA PHE A 33 -14.11 10.88 2.56
C PHE A 33 -15.03 11.78 1.75
N ILE A 34 -15.31 11.44 0.49
CA ILE A 34 -16.31 12.13 -0.33
C ILE A 34 -17.72 11.84 0.18
N GLU A 35 -18.05 10.58 0.46
CA GLU A 35 -19.36 10.16 0.98
C GLU A 35 -19.73 10.86 2.29
N ILE A 36 -18.76 11.05 3.20
CA ILE A 36 -18.99 11.74 4.49
C ILE A 36 -18.79 13.26 4.41
N GLY A 37 -18.55 13.81 3.22
CA GLY A 37 -18.42 15.26 2.98
C GLY A 37 -17.14 15.91 3.51
N LYS A 38 -16.06 15.14 3.75
CA LYS A 38 -14.74 15.68 4.14
C LYS A 38 -13.91 16.14 2.94
N ILE A 39 -14.18 15.59 1.76
CA ILE A 39 -13.56 15.96 0.48
C ILE A 39 -14.67 16.16 -0.54
N THR A 40 -14.52 17.12 -1.45
CA THR A 40 -15.44 17.27 -2.58
C THR A 40 -15.01 16.40 -3.77
N PRO A 41 -15.92 15.99 -4.66
CA PRO A 41 -15.55 15.24 -5.86
C PRO A 41 -14.49 15.96 -6.72
N ALA A 42 -14.52 17.28 -6.79
CA ALA A 42 -13.53 18.09 -7.50
C ALA A 42 -12.11 17.97 -6.90
N GLY A 43 -12.00 17.65 -5.61
CA GLY A 43 -10.72 17.43 -4.93
C GLY A 43 -10.15 16.02 -5.11
N PHE A 44 -10.78 15.14 -5.90
CA PHE A 44 -10.40 13.73 -5.99
C PHE A 44 -8.93 13.53 -6.38
N ASP A 45 -8.43 14.13 -7.47
CA ASP A 45 -7.07 13.86 -7.98
C ASP A 45 -5.99 14.16 -6.94
N LEU A 46 -6.03 15.36 -6.35
CA LEU A 46 -5.07 15.77 -5.31
C LEU A 46 -5.11 14.82 -4.10
N ASN A 47 -6.31 14.55 -3.58
CA ASN A 47 -6.45 13.75 -2.37
C ASN A 47 -6.11 12.28 -2.61
N PHE A 48 -6.52 11.72 -3.74
CA PHE A 48 -6.18 10.35 -4.12
C PHE A 48 -4.66 10.19 -4.25
N ARG A 49 -3.97 11.12 -4.91
CA ARG A 49 -2.51 11.11 -5.05
C ARG A 49 -1.80 11.17 -3.70
N ASN A 50 -2.27 12.02 -2.79
CA ASN A 50 -1.72 12.14 -1.45
C ASN A 50 -1.90 10.86 -0.63
N ILE A 51 -3.11 10.29 -0.61
CA ILE A 51 -3.42 9.04 0.09
C ILE A 51 -2.59 7.89 -0.49
N TYR A 52 -2.60 7.73 -1.82
CA TYR A 52 -1.85 6.69 -2.51
C TYR A 52 -0.36 6.76 -2.17
N THR A 53 0.25 7.96 -2.28
CA THR A 53 1.66 8.16 -1.99
C THR A 53 1.99 7.87 -0.53
N THR A 54 1.13 8.28 0.40
CA THR A 54 1.31 8.03 1.84
C THR A 54 1.34 6.53 2.15
N ILE A 55 0.37 5.78 1.64
CA ILE A 55 0.29 4.33 1.83
C ILE A 55 1.47 3.65 1.11
N ALA A 56 1.73 4.06 -0.13
CA ALA A 56 2.80 3.53 -0.96
C ALA A 56 4.19 3.66 -0.30
N ASN A 57 4.45 4.78 0.35
CA ASN A 57 5.70 5.03 1.06
C ASN A 57 5.78 4.22 2.35
N THR A 58 4.68 4.16 3.10
CA THR A 58 4.59 3.39 4.36
C THR A 58 4.87 1.91 4.13
N VAL A 59 4.25 1.29 3.12
CA VAL A 59 4.42 -0.15 2.86
C VAL A 59 5.75 -0.50 2.17
N ARG A 60 6.41 0.50 1.57
CA ARG A 60 7.71 0.32 0.90
C ARG A 60 8.88 0.84 1.74
N ASN A 61 8.64 1.33 2.95
CA ASN A 61 9.64 1.98 3.82
C ASN A 61 10.42 3.08 3.09
N LYS A 62 9.69 3.98 2.41
CA LYS A 62 10.25 5.14 1.67
C LYS A 62 9.87 6.47 2.31
#